data_AF-X0TA17-F1
#
_entry.id   AF-X0TA17-F1
#
_cell.length_a   1.000
_cell.length_b   1.000
_cell.length_c   1.000
_cell.angle_alpha   90.00
_cell.angle_beta   90.00
_cell.angle_gamma   90.00
#
_symmetry.space_group_name_H-M   'P 1'
#
loop_
_entity.id
_entity.type
_entity.pdbx_description
1 polymer ?
#
loop_
_entity_poly.entity_id
_entity_poly.type
_entity_poly.pdbx_seq_one_letter_code
_entity_poly.pdbx_strand_id
1 'polypeptide(L)'
;MEVLDGLEHFGPGSKRGALCIGNFDGVHIGHQQLLAETLKLARSVGGPAVVLTLQPHPMRLLCPERMPEPICRPADKLLWLEQAG
;
A
#
# COMPACT_ATOMS: atom_id res chain seq x y z
N MET A 1 -11.21 5.02 -1.68
CA MET A 1 -9.76 5.19 -1.86
C MET A 1 -9.45 5.49 -3.34
N GLU A 2 -8.56 6.42 -3.66
CA GLU A 2 -8.05 6.59 -5.04
C GLU A 2 -6.91 5.61 -5.30
N VAL A 3 -6.91 4.95 -6.47
CA VAL A 3 -5.85 4.00 -6.87
C VAL A 3 -5.12 4.57 -8.08
N LEU A 4 -3.79 4.67 -7.96
CA LEU A 4 -2.91 5.16 -9.01
C LEU A 4 -1.97 4.03 -9.44
N ASP A 5 -2.08 3.63 -10.70
CA ASP A 5 -1.19 2.62 -11.30
C ASP A 5 0.01 3.32 -11.94
N GLY A 6 1.13 3.39 -11.21
CA GLY A 6 2.37 4.02 -11.68
C GLY A 6 2.64 5.38 -11.02
N LEU A 7 3.93 5.67 -10.81
CA LEU A 7 4.39 6.88 -10.12
C LEU A 7 4.17 8.16 -10.94
N GLU A 8 4.07 8.03 -12.26
CA GLU A 8 3.79 9.12 -13.19
C GLU A 8 2.41 9.75 -12.97
N HIS A 9 1.47 9.03 -12.36
CA HIS A 9 0.15 9.52 -12.00
C HIS A 9 0.14 10.25 -10.65
N PHE A 10 1.28 10.33 -9.96
CA PHE A 10 1.39 10.98 -8.67
C PHE A 10 1.51 12.51 -8.82
N GLY A 11 0.43 13.24 -8.53
CA GLY A 11 0.32 14.68 -8.78
C GLY A 11 0.67 15.59 -7.59
N PRO A 12 0.57 16.92 -7.77
CA PRO A 12 0.81 17.92 -6.72
C PRO A 12 -0.10 17.79 -5.49
N GLY A 13 -1.30 17.23 -5.66
CA GLY A 13 -2.25 16.94 -4.58
C GLY A 13 -1.74 15.94 -3.54
N SER A 14 -0.69 15.19 -3.88
CA SER A 14 -0.07 14.20 -3.01
C SER A 14 1.10 14.73 -2.16
N LYS A 15 1.37 16.05 -2.21
CA LYS A 15 2.46 16.67 -1.46
C LYS A 15 2.12 16.79 0.03
N ARG A 16 3.18 16.77 0.87
CA ARG A 16 3.10 16.93 2.34
C ARG A 16 2.25 15.87 3.04
N GLY A 17 2.19 14.65 2.50
CA GLY A 17 1.49 13.51 3.11
C GLY A 17 2.39 12.58 3.92
N ALA A 18 1.82 11.46 4.36
CA ALA A 18 2.53 10.33 4.93
C ALA A 18 2.43 9.12 3.99
N LEU A 19 3.54 8.42 3.79
CA LEU A 19 3.64 7.30 2.86
C LEU A 19 3.99 6.01 3.62
N CYS A 20 3.18 4.96 3.42
CA CYS A 20 3.50 3.60 3.82
C CYS A 20 3.90 2.78 2.60
N ILE A 21 5.00 2.02 2.67
CA ILE A 21 5.51 1.23 1.56
C ILE A 21 5.57 -0.23 1.97
N GLY A 22 5.04 -1.13 1.15
CA GLY A 22 5.06 -2.57 1.45
C GLY A 22 4.39 -3.41 0.38
N ASN A 23 4.46 -4.73 0.50
CA ASN A 23 3.76 -5.62 -0.43
C ASN A 23 2.27 -5.79 -0.08
N PHE A 24 1.93 -5.63 1.21
CA PHE A 24 0.58 -5.68 1.78
C PHE A 24 -0.23 -6.94 1.46
N ASP A 25 0.44 -8.04 1.11
CA ASP A 25 -0.26 -9.31 0.90
C ASP A 25 -0.89 -9.80 2.21
N GLY A 26 -2.19 -10.05 2.17
CA GLY A 26 -2.99 -10.43 3.32
C GLY A 26 -3.50 -9.29 4.21
N VAL A 27 -2.96 -8.07 4.10
CA VAL A 27 -3.29 -6.89 4.96
C VAL A 27 -3.50 -7.29 6.44
N HIS A 28 -2.61 -8.13 6.96
CA HIS A 28 -2.69 -8.66 8.33
C HIS A 28 -2.54 -7.57 9.40
N ILE A 29 -2.72 -7.92 10.67
CA ILE A 29 -2.70 -6.98 11.82
C ILE A 29 -1.46 -6.06 11.82
N GLY A 30 -0.26 -6.58 11.51
CA GLY A 30 0.94 -5.74 11.40
C GLY A 30 0.86 -4.66 10.31
N HIS A 31 0.28 -4.96 9.15
CA HIS A 31 0.04 -3.98 8.10
C HIS A 31 -1.00 -2.94 8.56
N GLN A 32 -2.07 -3.38 9.20
CA GLN A 32 -3.11 -2.48 9.72
C GLN A 32 -2.55 -1.48 10.74
N GLN A 33 -1.59 -1.90 11.58
CA GLN A 33 -0.87 -0.99 12.47
C GLN A 33 -0.05 0.06 11.72
N LEU A 34 0.70 -0.35 10.68
CA LEU A 34 1.44 0.59 9.83
C LEU A 34 0.51 1.59 9.14
N LEU A 35 -0.65 1.15 8.66
CA LEU A 35 -1.67 2.01 8.04
C LEU A 35 -2.25 3.00 9.05
N ALA A 36 -2.56 2.55 10.27
CA ALA A 36 -3.06 3.41 11.33
C ALA A 36 -2.05 4.51 11.71
N GLU A 37 -0.76 4.20 11.82
CA GLU A 37 0.28 5.21 12.07
C GLU A 37 0.45 6.17 10.87
N THR A 38 0.35 5.67 9.65
CA THR A 38 0.40 6.50 8.44
C THR A 38 -0.75 7.50 8.41
N LEU A 39 -1.96 7.08 8.74
CA LEU A 39 -3.13 7.95 8.86
C LEU A 39 -2.97 9.02 9.95
N LYS A 40 -2.38 8.66 11.10
CA LYS A 40 -2.09 9.64 12.17
C LYS A 40 -1.09 10.68 11.71
N LEU A 41 0.00 10.26 11.07
CA LEU A 41 1.03 11.16 10.56
C LEU A 41 0.46 12.09 9.49
N ALA A 42 -0.27 11.55 8.50
CA ALA A 42 -0.94 12.32 7.45
C ALA A 42 -1.83 13.44 8.02
N ARG A 43 -2.66 13.11 9.03
CA ARG A 43 -3.48 14.08 9.75
C ARG A 43 -2.65 15.17 10.43
N SER A 44 -1.54 14.80 11.06
CA SER A 44 -0.67 15.78 11.77
C SER A 44 0.02 16.78 10.82
N VAL A 45 0.28 16.38 9.58
CA VAL A 45 0.92 17.23 8.57
C VAL A 45 -0.08 17.92 7.63
N GLY A 46 -1.39 17.67 7.81
CA GLY A 46 -2.45 18.22 6.97
C GLY A 46 -2.40 17.77 5.51
N GLY A 47 -1.89 16.56 5.26
CA GLY A 47 -1.74 15.99 3.92
C GLY A 47 -2.35 14.59 3.79
N PRO A 48 -2.22 13.97 2.61
CA PRO A 48 -2.83 12.66 2.34
C PRO A 48 -2.07 11.52 3.02
N ALA A 49 -2.80 10.46 3.39
CA ALA A 49 -2.23 9.16 3.69
C ALA A 49 -2.12 8.37 2.38
N VAL A 50 -0.95 7.83 2.09
CA VAL A 50 -0.66 7.14 0.84
C VAL A 50 -0.08 5.77 1.15
N VAL A 51 -0.54 4.77 0.41
CA VAL A 51 0.03 3.43 0.39
C VAL A 51 0.67 3.19 -0.97
N LEU A 52 1.96 2.84 -0.97
CA LEU A 52 2.63 2.29 -2.14
C LEU A 52 2.72 0.78 -1.97
N THR A 53 1.98 0.06 -2.81
CA THR A 53 2.05 -1.40 -2.91
C THR A 53 2.67 -1.84 -4.21
N LEU A 54 3.14 -3.10 -4.25
CA LEU A 54 3.76 -3.70 -5.41
C LEU A 54 2.80 -4.72 -6.05
N GLN A 55 2.74 -4.70 -7.38
CA GLN A 55 2.00 -5.66 -8.19
C GLN A 55 2.67 -5.78 -9.57
N PRO A 56 3.16 -6.97 -9.98
CA PRO A 56 3.17 -8.23 -9.24
C PRO A 56 4.08 -8.19 -8.00
N HIS A 57 3.98 -9.22 -7.14
CA HIS A 57 4.89 -9.40 -6.01
C HIS A 57 6.37 -9.33 -6.47
N PRO A 58 7.26 -8.60 -5.77
CA PRO A 58 8.64 -8.38 -6.24
C PRO A 58 9.44 -9.65 -6.52
N MET A 59 9.24 -10.70 -5.72
CA MET A 59 9.90 -11.99 -5.94
C MET A 59 9.53 -12.64 -7.27
N ARG A 60 8.36 -12.35 -7.85
CA ARG A 60 8.01 -12.83 -9.19
C ARG A 60 9.00 -12.33 -10.25
N LEU A 61 9.61 -11.17 -10.03
CA LEU A 61 10.61 -10.60 -10.93
C LEU A 61 12.04 -10.96 -10.48
N LEU A 62 12.30 -10.87 -9.18
CA LEU A 62 13.67 -10.97 -8.64
C LEU A 62 14.14 -12.41 -8.43
N CYS A 63 13.24 -13.32 -8.04
CA CYS A 63 13.56 -14.71 -7.68
C CYS A 63 12.31 -15.59 -7.85
N PRO A 64 11.87 -15.85 -9.09
CA PRO A 64 10.61 -16.54 -9.38
C PRO A 64 10.49 -17.92 -8.71
N GLU A 65 11.60 -18.63 -8.57
CA GLU A 65 11.71 -19.95 -7.97
C GLU A 65 11.44 -19.99 -6.46
N ARG A 66 11.45 -18.83 -5.78
CA ARG A 66 11.13 -18.71 -4.34
C ARG A 66 9.81 -17.98 -4.09
N MET A 67 9.01 -17.73 -5.12
CA MET A 67 7.77 -16.96 -4.98
C MET A 67 6.82 -17.65 -3.98
N PRO A 68 6.43 -16.99 -2.89
CA PRO A 68 5.45 -17.55 -1.96
C PRO A 68 4.07 -17.63 -2.62
N GLU A 69 3.22 -18.52 -2.11
CA GLU A 69 1.80 -18.48 -2.47
C GLU A 69 1.18 -17.18 -1.96
N PRO A 70 0.50 -16.37 -2.82
CA PRO A 70 -0.16 -15.15 -2.37
C PRO A 70 -1.26 -15.45 -1.37
N ILE A 71 -1.31 -14.68 -0.27
CA ILE A 71 -2.37 -14.78 0.74
C ILE A 71 -3.70 -14.27 0.18
N CYS A 72 -3.67 -13.27 -0.69
CA CYS A 72 -4.87 -12.65 -1.26
C CYS A 72 -4.73 -12.33 -2.75
N ARG A 73 -5.86 -12.17 -3.44
CA ARG A 73 -5.85 -11.69 -4.83
C ARG A 73 -5.59 -10.18 -4.84
N PRO A 74 -5.10 -9.62 -5.96
CA PRO A 74 -4.87 -8.17 -6.06
C PRO A 74 -6.12 -7.32 -5.74
N ALA A 75 -7.31 -7.77 -6.16
CA ALA A 75 -8.57 -7.09 -5.85
C ALA A 75 -8.90 -7.13 -4.35
N ASP A 76 -8.68 -8.27 -3.69
CA ASP A 76 -8.90 -8.43 -2.25
C ASP A 76 -7.93 -7.54 -1.47
N LYS A 77 -6.66 -7.44 -1.91
CA LYS A 77 -5.66 -6.54 -1.32
C LYS A 77 -6.14 -5.09 -1.34
N LEU A 78 -6.64 -4.60 -2.48
CA LEU A 78 -7.15 -3.23 -2.60
C LEU A 78 -8.36 -3.00 -1.69
N LEU A 79 -9.30 -3.95 -1.66
CA LEU A 79 -10.47 -3.90 -0.78
C LEU A 79 -10.07 -3.85 0.71
N TRP A 80 -9.13 -4.69 1.13
CA TRP A 80 -8.70 -4.76 2.52
C TRP A 80 -7.84 -3.56 2.93
N LEU A 81 -7.06 -2.99 2.00
CA LEU A 81 -6.38 -1.72 2.23
C LEU A 81 -7.38 -0.59 2.48
N GLU A 82 -8.44 -0.50 1.68
CA GLU A 82 -9.51 0.49 1.88
C GLU A 82 -10.27 0.27 3.20
N GLN A 83 -10.50 -0.97 3.61
CA GLN A 83 -11.14 -1.27 4.90
C GLN A 83 -10.25 -0.97 6.11
N ALA A 84 -8.93 -1.08 5.95
CA ALA A 84 -7.96 -0.86 7.02
C ALA A 84 -7.60 0.62 7.25
N GLY A 85 -8.08 1.54 6.40
CA GLY A 85 -7.80 2.96 6.52
C GLY A 85 -8.65 3.88 5.68
#